data_AF-A0A6C0RFZ5-F1
#
_entry.id   AF-A0A6C0RFZ5-F1
#
_cell.length_a   1.000
_cell.length_b   1.000
_cell.length_c   1.000
_cell.angle_alpha   90.00
_cell.angle_beta   90.00
_cell.angle_gamma   90.00
#
_symmetry.space_group_name_H-M   'P 1'
#
loop_
_entity.id
_entity.type
_entity.pdbx_description
1 polymer ?
#
loop_
_entity_poly.entity_id
_entity_poly.type
_entity_poly.pdbx_seq_one_letter_code
_entity_poly.pdbx_strand_id
1 'polypeptide(L)'
;MGDAIDGIVQILLSTGYEWCSGSLINNTAQDFKPYVLTAFHCIDIGNPSLDHNPPYSYDPDENNGVLEAYEIDEAEEWLVRFGFKHAECAGSTIGNIYTFDDTYYRAGWDSTDFVLVELQDNILRDVPSVGEKVWLGWDRSGNTPTKGYFLHHPKGDIMKYAYDSDSKIETDRWSTVTGRNFWYSQLDIGLLEKGSSGSPIFDQNKRVVGQLLGGYINCDGPKQYWHGCLHRSWIGGNIIGTRLSDWLDPIGSGATTLNSVRQPIPEYSIGIDLLCSSTTLSVTNFAPGYYFDHWNKSSNVSLSSTTANPVQVIPGIDGPGWIEAVYHTGWGTVTMERMEFYVGGPAASEISLSLYTADGSPVTYMCPILIIIFM
;
A
#
# COMPACT_ATOMS: atom_id res chain seq x y z
N MET A 1 -0.98 -14.23 -11.79
CA MET A 1 -1.66 -13.37 -10.78
C MET A 1 -0.99 -13.46 -9.41
N GLY A 2 -0.02 -14.37 -9.18
CA GLY A 2 0.55 -14.63 -7.85
C GLY A 2 1.03 -13.40 -7.09
N ASP A 3 1.67 -12.44 -7.75
CA ASP A 3 2.10 -11.19 -7.10
C ASP A 3 1.03 -10.10 -7.08
N ALA A 4 0.05 -10.15 -7.99
CA ALA A 4 -0.92 -9.06 -8.14
C ALA A 4 -1.88 -8.96 -6.95
N ILE A 5 -2.17 -10.08 -6.27
CA ILE A 5 -3.06 -10.16 -5.11
C ILE A 5 -2.59 -9.28 -3.94
N ASP A 6 -1.30 -8.98 -3.88
CA ASP A 6 -0.66 -8.22 -2.80
C ASP A 6 -0.69 -6.70 -3.05
N GLY A 7 -1.16 -6.29 -4.24
CA GLY A 7 -1.39 -4.89 -4.58
C GLY A 7 -2.87 -4.51 -4.61
N ILE A 8 -3.78 -5.43 -4.28
CA ILE A 8 -5.22 -5.15 -4.25
C ILE A 8 -5.60 -4.70 -2.85
N VAL A 9 -6.41 -3.65 -2.79
CA VAL A 9 -6.91 -3.09 -1.54
C VAL A 9 -8.42 -3.01 -1.55
N GLN A 10 -8.96 -2.95 -0.36
CA GLN A 10 -10.33 -2.54 -0.11
C GLN A 10 -10.33 -1.15 0.53
N ILE A 11 -11.27 -0.33 0.10
CA ILE A 11 -11.49 1.02 0.60
C ILE A 11 -12.73 0.99 1.48
N LEU A 12 -12.60 1.53 2.67
CA LEU A 12 -13.69 1.72 3.63
C LEU A 12 -13.80 3.21 3.92
N LEU A 13 -15.03 3.66 4.17
CA LEU A 13 -15.24 5.02 4.69
C LEU A 13 -14.66 5.14 6.10
N SER A 14 -14.50 6.37 6.60
CA SER A 14 -14.05 6.65 7.98
C SER A 14 -14.94 5.96 9.04
N THR A 15 -16.20 5.69 8.70
CA THR A 15 -17.16 4.92 9.51
C THR A 15 -16.87 3.41 9.58
N GLY A 16 -15.92 2.91 8.78
CA GLY A 16 -15.64 1.49 8.61
C GLY A 16 -16.57 0.76 7.64
N TYR A 17 -17.47 1.47 6.96
CA TYR A 17 -18.34 0.88 5.95
C TYR A 17 -17.53 0.44 4.72
N GLU A 18 -17.63 -0.84 4.32
CA GLU A 18 -16.94 -1.35 3.15
C GLU A 18 -17.50 -0.75 1.85
N TRP A 19 -16.72 0.13 1.24
CA TRP A 19 -17.20 1.03 0.19
C TRP A 19 -16.82 0.57 -1.21
N CYS A 20 -15.52 0.50 -1.50
CA CYS A 20 -14.98 0.25 -2.83
C CYS A 20 -13.75 -0.67 -2.78
N SER A 21 -13.22 -1.00 -3.95
CA SER A 21 -11.94 -1.67 -4.14
C SER A 21 -10.93 -0.68 -4.71
N GLY A 22 -9.65 -1.03 -4.67
CA GLY A 22 -8.61 -0.25 -5.33
C GLY A 22 -7.36 -1.07 -5.55
N SER A 23 -6.30 -0.40 -6.01
CA SER A 23 -5.01 -1.06 -6.17
C SER A 23 -3.81 -0.14 -5.99
N LEU A 24 -2.81 -0.64 -5.27
CA LEU A 24 -1.51 0.00 -5.07
C LEU A 24 -0.74 0.00 -6.39
N ILE A 25 -0.38 1.17 -6.91
CA ILE A 25 0.15 1.33 -8.26
C ILE A 25 1.57 1.89 -8.25
N ASN A 26 2.45 1.30 -9.07
CA ASN A 26 3.84 1.72 -9.21
C ASN A 26 3.95 3.02 -10.02
N ASN A 27 5.05 3.75 -9.86
CA ASN A 27 5.40 4.90 -10.68
C ASN A 27 6.82 4.75 -11.24
N THR A 28 7.18 5.54 -12.24
CA THR A 28 8.47 5.39 -12.93
C THR A 28 9.68 5.77 -12.08
N ALA A 29 9.50 6.51 -10.98
CA ALA A 29 10.54 6.75 -9.98
C ALA A 29 10.75 5.54 -9.05
N GLN A 30 9.86 4.54 -9.06
CA GLN A 30 9.93 3.34 -8.21
C GLN A 30 10.32 3.65 -6.76
N ASP A 31 9.74 4.73 -6.24
CA ASP A 31 10.01 5.29 -4.92
C ASP A 31 9.09 4.72 -3.83
N PHE A 32 8.25 3.75 -4.22
CA PHE A 32 7.25 3.09 -3.37
C PHE A 32 6.25 4.05 -2.73
N LYS A 33 6.01 5.22 -3.32
CA LYS A 33 4.89 6.06 -2.90
C LYS A 33 3.58 5.27 -2.90
N PRO A 34 2.77 5.33 -1.83
CA PRO A 34 1.62 4.46 -1.66
C PRO A 34 0.39 4.95 -2.45
N TYR A 35 0.54 5.10 -3.76
CA TYR A 35 -0.55 5.50 -4.63
C TYR A 35 -1.58 4.38 -4.78
N VAL A 36 -2.84 4.69 -4.52
CA VAL A 36 -3.97 3.79 -4.70
C VAL A 36 -4.86 4.31 -5.82
N LEU A 37 -4.97 3.53 -6.90
CA LEU A 37 -5.92 3.78 -7.99
C LEU A 37 -7.28 3.17 -7.63
N THR A 38 -8.34 3.96 -7.77
CA THR A 38 -9.75 3.58 -7.54
C THR A 38 -10.67 4.36 -8.48
N ALA A 39 -11.98 4.31 -8.26
CA ALA A 39 -13.01 4.91 -9.11
C ALA A 39 -13.47 6.30 -8.63
N PHE A 40 -13.82 7.16 -9.58
CA PHE A 40 -14.29 8.52 -9.32
C PHE A 40 -15.63 8.55 -8.60
N HIS A 41 -16.59 7.73 -9.06
CA HIS A 41 -17.89 7.60 -8.40
C HIS A 41 -17.82 7.02 -6.97
N CYS A 42 -16.64 6.57 -6.50
CA CYS A 42 -16.46 6.24 -5.09
C CYS A 42 -16.23 7.49 -4.23
N ILE A 43 -15.77 8.61 -4.79
CA ILE A 43 -15.63 9.90 -4.08
C ILE A 43 -16.88 10.76 -4.26
N ASP A 44 -17.46 10.76 -5.47
CA ASP A 44 -18.66 11.54 -5.86
C ASP A 44 -19.93 10.95 -5.22
N ILE A 45 -20.05 11.09 -3.90
CA ILE A 45 -21.05 10.46 -3.03
C ILE A 45 -22.06 11.46 -2.44
N GLY A 46 -21.88 12.75 -2.71
CA GLY A 46 -22.72 13.81 -2.17
C GLY A 46 -22.39 14.21 -0.73
N ASN A 47 -23.21 15.12 -0.21
CA ASN A 47 -23.02 15.79 1.05
C ASN A 47 -23.40 14.89 2.24
N PRO A 48 -22.44 14.51 3.10
CA PRO A 48 -22.68 13.61 4.23
C PRO A 48 -23.61 14.22 5.30
N SER A 49 -23.81 15.54 5.29
CA SER A 49 -24.72 16.23 6.22
C SER A 49 -26.19 16.20 5.80
N LEU A 50 -26.50 15.76 4.58
CA LEU A 50 -27.88 15.55 4.14
C LEU A 50 -28.39 14.21 4.68
N ASP A 51 -29.58 14.23 5.30
CA ASP A 51 -30.27 13.01 5.73
C ASP A 51 -30.69 12.20 4.49
N HIS A 52 -29.90 11.17 4.19
CA HIS A 52 -30.14 10.23 3.11
C HIS A 52 -31.26 9.23 3.44
N ASN A 53 -32.41 9.73 3.93
CA ASN A 53 -33.56 8.90 4.27
C ASN A 53 -34.43 8.66 3.02
N PRO A 54 -34.49 7.43 2.48
CA PRO A 54 -35.32 7.14 1.32
C PRO A 54 -36.81 7.34 1.64
N PRO A 55 -37.63 7.78 0.65
CA PRO A 55 -37.37 7.65 -0.79
C PRO A 55 -36.98 8.96 -1.51
N TYR A 56 -36.76 10.07 -0.80
CA TYR A 56 -36.46 11.37 -1.40
C TYR A 56 -35.33 12.11 -0.67
N SER A 57 -34.13 11.53 -0.66
CA SER A 57 -32.90 12.29 -0.48
C SER A 57 -32.30 12.51 -1.87
N TYR A 58 -32.73 13.57 -2.54
CA TYR A 58 -32.00 14.02 -3.73
C TYR A 58 -30.84 14.87 -3.23
N ASP A 59 -29.65 14.31 -3.35
CA ASP A 59 -28.42 15.07 -3.23
C ASP A 59 -28.03 15.56 -4.64
N PRO A 60 -28.02 16.87 -4.92
CA PRO A 60 -27.60 17.39 -6.22
C PRO A 60 -26.11 17.17 -6.48
N ASP A 61 -25.35 16.88 -5.43
CA ASP A 61 -23.91 16.72 -5.48
C ASP A 61 -23.53 15.24 -5.66
N GLU A 62 -24.41 14.28 -5.35
CA GLU A 62 -24.15 12.84 -5.56
C GLU A 62 -24.14 12.44 -7.05
N ASN A 63 -23.06 11.79 -7.49
CA ASN A 63 -22.84 11.27 -8.85
C ASN A 63 -23.05 12.32 -9.94
N ASN A 64 -22.69 13.57 -9.67
CA ASN A 64 -22.90 14.70 -10.59
C ASN A 64 -21.72 14.91 -11.57
N GLY A 65 -20.60 14.20 -11.36
CA GLY A 65 -19.37 14.27 -12.16
C GLY A 65 -18.43 15.42 -11.77
N VAL A 66 -18.67 16.08 -10.64
CA VAL A 66 -17.91 17.20 -10.09
C VAL A 66 -17.58 16.83 -8.65
N LEU A 67 -16.33 17.05 -8.22
CA LEU A 67 -15.98 16.82 -6.82
C LEU A 67 -16.05 18.12 -6.03
N GLU A 68 -16.85 18.11 -4.96
CA GLU A 68 -16.84 19.17 -3.97
C GLU A 68 -15.71 18.97 -2.95
N ALA A 69 -15.37 20.05 -2.22
CA ALA A 69 -14.31 20.00 -1.21
C ALA A 69 -14.60 18.98 -0.11
N TYR A 70 -15.85 18.87 0.33
CA TYR A 70 -16.22 17.93 1.39
C TYR A 70 -16.15 16.47 0.94
N GLU A 71 -16.38 16.17 -0.34
CA GLU A 71 -16.23 14.80 -0.85
C GLU A 71 -14.75 14.39 -0.90
N ILE A 72 -13.90 15.35 -1.28
CA ILE A 72 -12.45 15.19 -1.20
C ILE A 72 -12.02 14.99 0.25
N ASP A 73 -12.51 15.83 1.19
CA ASP A 73 -12.19 15.71 2.61
C ASP A 73 -12.59 14.33 3.16
N GLU A 74 -13.77 13.81 2.82
CA GLU A 74 -14.20 12.45 3.21
C GLU A 74 -13.30 11.35 2.61
N ALA A 75 -12.82 11.52 1.38
CA ALA A 75 -11.88 10.60 0.76
C ALA A 75 -10.49 10.64 1.41
N GLU A 76 -10.08 11.80 1.93
CA GLU A 76 -8.85 11.97 2.70
C GLU A 76 -8.93 11.32 4.09
N GLU A 77 -10.11 10.92 4.57
CA GLU A 77 -10.31 10.12 5.80
C GLU A 77 -10.56 8.62 5.54
N TRP A 78 -10.39 8.15 4.31
CA TRP A 78 -10.62 6.74 3.98
C TRP A 78 -9.65 5.78 4.68
N LEU A 79 -10.20 4.62 5.05
CA LEU A 79 -9.42 3.48 5.53
C LEU A 79 -9.08 2.56 4.35
N VAL A 80 -7.81 2.22 4.18
CA VAL A 80 -7.33 1.34 3.12
C VAL A 80 -6.81 0.03 3.69
N ARG A 81 -7.55 -1.04 3.40
CA ARG A 81 -7.34 -2.38 3.94
C ARG A 81 -6.65 -3.29 2.92
N PHE A 82 -5.48 -3.80 3.29
CA PHE A 82 -4.67 -4.77 2.56
C PHE A 82 -4.87 -6.19 3.10
N GLY A 83 -4.56 -7.19 2.27
CA GLY A 83 -4.45 -8.58 2.73
C GLY A 83 -5.78 -9.27 3.08
N PHE A 84 -6.92 -8.63 2.82
CA PHE A 84 -8.24 -9.22 3.04
C PHE A 84 -8.60 -10.31 2.02
N LYS A 85 -7.87 -11.42 2.10
CA LYS A 85 -7.95 -12.60 1.21
C LYS A 85 -7.83 -13.87 2.04
N HIS A 86 -8.28 -15.00 1.49
CA HIS A 86 -7.99 -16.28 2.13
C HIS A 86 -6.49 -16.57 2.05
N ALA A 87 -5.93 -17.16 3.12
CA ALA A 87 -4.54 -17.59 3.16
C ALA A 87 -4.25 -18.71 2.15
N GLU A 88 -5.26 -19.52 1.85
CA GLU A 88 -5.19 -20.66 0.93
C GLU A 88 -6.41 -20.67 0.00
N CYS A 89 -6.25 -21.18 -1.22
CA CYS A 89 -7.37 -21.37 -2.14
C CYS A 89 -8.43 -22.29 -1.52
N ALA A 90 -9.69 -21.86 -1.50
CA ALA A 90 -10.83 -22.58 -0.90
C ALA A 90 -10.70 -22.88 0.60
N GLY A 91 -9.74 -22.26 1.29
CA GLY A 91 -9.65 -22.29 2.75
C GLY A 91 -10.66 -21.35 3.41
N SER A 92 -10.87 -21.50 4.71
CA SER A 92 -11.67 -20.57 5.51
C SER A 92 -10.82 -19.56 6.28
N THR A 93 -9.51 -19.80 6.38
CA THR A 93 -8.58 -18.93 7.11
C THR A 93 -8.33 -17.66 6.31
N ILE A 94 -8.59 -16.52 6.94
CA ILE A 94 -8.25 -15.21 6.39
C ILE A 94 -6.77 -14.96 6.67
N GLY A 95 -6.06 -14.42 5.69
CA GLY A 95 -4.68 -14.00 5.86
C GLY A 95 -4.54 -12.83 6.83
N ASN A 96 -3.31 -12.36 7.00
CA ASN A 96 -3.08 -11.15 7.78
C ASN A 96 -3.72 -9.95 7.07
N ILE A 97 -4.38 -9.10 7.86
CA ILE A 97 -5.07 -7.90 7.40
C ILE A 97 -4.34 -6.71 7.99
N TYR A 98 -4.15 -5.67 7.18
CA TYR A 98 -3.58 -4.41 7.60
C TYR A 98 -4.47 -3.29 7.09
N THR A 99 -4.78 -2.32 7.94
CA THR A 99 -5.58 -1.17 7.57
C THR A 99 -4.78 0.07 7.91
N PHE A 100 -4.66 0.97 6.95
CA PHE A 100 -4.08 2.30 7.12
C PHE A 100 -5.21 3.31 7.02
N ASP A 101 -5.16 4.32 7.86
CA ASP A 101 -6.04 5.48 7.82
C ASP A 101 -5.39 6.63 7.06
N ASP A 102 -6.22 7.59 6.70
CA ASP A 102 -5.90 8.82 6.02
C ASP A 102 -5.23 8.69 4.64
N THR A 103 -5.78 9.43 3.69
CA THR A 103 -5.24 9.56 2.34
C THR A 103 -5.06 11.02 1.97
N TYR A 104 -4.33 11.27 0.90
CA TYR A 104 -4.35 12.54 0.19
C TYR A 104 -4.96 12.34 -1.19
N TYR A 105 -5.89 13.21 -1.58
CA TYR A 105 -6.38 13.25 -2.94
C TYR A 105 -5.29 13.76 -3.89
N ARG A 106 -5.05 13.04 -4.99
CA ARG A 106 -4.04 13.40 -5.99
C ARG A 106 -4.65 13.83 -7.31
N ALA A 107 -5.53 13.01 -7.87
CA ALA A 107 -6.21 13.33 -9.12
C ALA A 107 -7.47 12.49 -9.31
N GLY A 108 -8.42 13.00 -10.07
CA GLY A 108 -9.66 12.31 -10.40
C GLY A 108 -10.32 12.88 -11.64
N TRP A 109 -10.95 12.04 -12.44
CA TRP A 109 -11.65 12.47 -13.65
C TRP A 109 -12.84 11.58 -13.99
N ASP A 110 -14.04 12.16 -13.94
CA ASP A 110 -15.31 11.47 -14.22
C ASP A 110 -15.34 10.79 -15.60
N SER A 111 -14.75 11.40 -16.63
CA SER A 111 -14.86 10.90 -18.02
C SER A 111 -14.25 9.52 -18.23
N THR A 112 -13.29 9.11 -17.39
CA THR A 112 -12.77 7.73 -17.32
C THR A 112 -12.99 7.11 -15.95
N ASP A 113 -13.80 7.76 -15.10
CA ASP A 113 -14.17 7.31 -13.76
C ASP A 113 -12.97 6.90 -12.88
N PHE A 114 -11.84 7.60 -12.96
CA PHE A 114 -10.66 7.27 -12.16
C PHE A 114 -10.48 8.26 -11.02
N VAL A 115 -9.92 7.77 -9.92
CA VAL A 115 -9.36 8.54 -8.81
C VAL A 115 -8.02 7.93 -8.41
N LEU A 116 -7.06 8.78 -8.07
CA LEU A 116 -5.78 8.44 -7.48
C LEU A 116 -5.69 9.14 -6.12
N VAL A 117 -5.47 8.35 -5.07
CA VAL A 117 -5.14 8.83 -3.72
C VAL A 117 -3.74 8.34 -3.32
N GLU A 118 -3.11 8.97 -2.34
CA GLU A 118 -1.84 8.54 -1.74
C GLU A 118 -2.06 8.32 -0.24
N LEU A 119 -1.70 7.16 0.31
CA LEU A 119 -1.76 6.97 1.77
C LEU A 119 -0.82 7.97 2.47
N GLN A 120 -1.25 8.51 3.62
CA GLN A 120 -0.38 9.38 4.41
C GLN A 120 0.70 8.59 5.16
N ASP A 121 0.39 7.33 5.51
CA ASP A 121 1.26 6.44 6.25
C ASP A 121 2.46 5.90 5.45
N ASN A 122 3.56 5.66 6.18
CA ASN A 122 4.74 5.00 5.63
C ASN A 122 4.62 3.48 5.66
N ILE A 123 3.82 2.96 4.72
CA ILE A 123 3.49 1.54 4.62
C ILE A 123 4.68 0.60 4.32
N LEU A 124 5.90 1.16 4.18
CA LEU A 124 7.14 0.41 4.08
C LEU A 124 7.50 -0.28 5.39
N ARG A 125 7.23 0.32 6.57
CA ARG A 125 7.82 -0.16 7.84
C ARG A 125 6.83 -0.63 8.89
N ASP A 126 5.53 -0.42 8.68
CA ASP A 126 4.54 -0.53 9.75
C ASP A 126 4.10 -1.97 10.12
N VAL A 127 4.73 -3.02 9.58
CA VAL A 127 4.32 -4.42 9.87
C VAL A 127 5.52 -5.38 9.90
N PRO A 128 5.61 -6.32 10.89
CA PRO A 128 6.65 -7.37 10.96
C PRO A 128 6.76 -8.31 9.75
N SER A 129 5.89 -8.20 8.75
CA SER A 129 5.97 -8.89 7.44
C SER A 129 6.12 -7.86 6.31
N VAL A 130 7.21 -7.11 6.39
CA VAL A 130 7.81 -6.44 5.23
C VAL A 130 7.91 -7.46 4.08
N GLY A 131 7.31 -7.17 2.92
CA GLY A 131 7.35 -8.04 1.74
C GLY A 131 6.00 -8.56 1.20
N GLU A 132 4.88 -8.35 1.92
CA GLU A 132 3.55 -8.79 1.49
C GLU A 132 2.82 -7.81 0.56
N LYS A 133 3.38 -6.62 0.27
CA LYS A 133 2.75 -5.61 -0.60
C LYS A 133 3.45 -5.51 -1.95
N VAL A 134 2.66 -5.27 -3.01
CA VAL A 134 3.15 -5.12 -4.38
C VAL A 134 2.59 -3.84 -4.98
N TRP A 135 3.49 -2.99 -5.50
CA TRP A 135 3.13 -1.86 -6.34
C TRP A 135 2.93 -2.37 -7.75
N LEU A 136 1.69 -2.37 -8.22
CA LEU A 136 1.33 -2.97 -9.48
C LEU A 136 1.86 -2.14 -10.65
N GLY A 137 2.40 -2.84 -11.65
CA GLY A 137 2.76 -2.25 -12.92
C GLY A 137 1.53 -1.88 -13.73
N TRP A 138 1.71 -1.01 -14.71
CA TRP A 138 0.64 -0.51 -15.56
C TRP A 138 1.06 -0.47 -17.03
N ASP A 139 0.08 -0.46 -17.92
CA ASP A 139 0.27 -0.29 -19.36
C ASP A 139 -0.65 0.82 -19.87
N ARG A 140 -0.03 1.89 -20.40
CA ARG A 140 -0.72 3.06 -20.97
C ARG A 140 -0.58 3.14 -22.49
N SER A 141 -0.14 2.07 -23.14
CA SER A 141 0.11 2.06 -24.60
C SER A 141 -1.17 2.26 -25.42
N GLY A 142 -2.34 1.96 -24.84
CA GLY A 142 -3.63 1.98 -25.54
C GLY A 142 -3.86 0.76 -26.44
N ASN A 143 -2.97 -0.23 -26.42
CA ASN A 143 -3.19 -1.49 -27.10
C ASN A 143 -4.37 -2.23 -26.46
N THR A 144 -5.28 -2.74 -27.29
CA THR A 144 -6.43 -3.53 -26.84
C THR A 144 -5.97 -4.76 -26.05
N PRO A 145 -6.35 -4.89 -24.76
CA PRO A 145 -6.07 -6.09 -23.98
C PRO A 145 -6.72 -7.31 -24.62
N THR A 146 -5.95 -8.38 -24.80
CA THR A 146 -6.46 -9.62 -25.42
C THR A 146 -7.23 -10.52 -24.47
N LYS A 147 -7.07 -10.27 -23.16
CA LYS A 147 -7.70 -10.96 -22.03
C LYS A 147 -7.80 -10.00 -20.86
N GLY A 148 -8.77 -10.22 -19.98
CA GLY A 148 -8.93 -9.49 -18.71
C GLY A 148 -8.85 -10.41 -17.51
N TYR A 149 -8.11 -9.99 -16.50
CA TYR A 149 -8.12 -10.60 -15.17
C TYR A 149 -8.56 -9.55 -14.16
N PHE A 150 -9.35 -9.96 -13.17
CA PHE A 150 -9.96 -9.05 -12.22
C PHE A 150 -9.76 -9.60 -10.80
N LEU A 151 -9.31 -8.75 -9.90
CA LEU A 151 -9.18 -9.04 -8.48
C LEU A 151 -9.89 -7.91 -7.73
N HIS A 152 -10.85 -8.24 -6.87
CA HIS A 152 -11.77 -7.24 -6.32
C HIS A 152 -12.42 -7.69 -5.01
N HIS A 153 -13.04 -6.76 -4.29
CA HIS A 153 -13.80 -6.99 -3.06
C HIS A 153 -15.31 -6.76 -3.28
N PRO A 154 -16.06 -7.76 -3.79
CA PRO A 154 -17.48 -7.60 -4.07
C PRO A 154 -18.27 -7.50 -2.76
N LYS A 155 -19.13 -6.49 -2.64
CA LYS A 155 -19.97 -6.17 -1.46
C LYS A 155 -19.17 -6.04 -0.16
N GLY A 156 -17.91 -5.64 -0.29
CA GLY A 156 -16.98 -5.59 0.82
C GLY A 156 -16.49 -6.94 1.32
N ASP A 157 -16.81 -8.04 0.63
CA ASP A 157 -16.38 -9.39 0.96
C ASP A 157 -14.88 -9.59 0.65
N ILE A 158 -14.36 -10.71 1.14
CA ILE A 158 -13.00 -11.18 0.90
C ILE A 158 -12.68 -11.23 -0.59
N MET A 159 -11.42 -10.93 -0.94
CA MET A 159 -10.99 -10.80 -2.33
C MET A 159 -11.41 -11.99 -3.20
N LYS A 160 -11.99 -11.70 -4.36
CA LYS A 160 -12.38 -12.68 -5.37
C LYS A 160 -11.64 -12.45 -6.68
N TYR A 161 -11.70 -13.47 -7.53
CA TYR A 161 -11.13 -13.48 -8.87
C TYR A 161 -12.22 -13.63 -9.92
N ALA A 162 -12.11 -12.87 -11.01
CA ALA A 162 -12.87 -13.06 -12.22
C ALA A 162 -11.95 -13.04 -13.46
N TYR A 163 -12.47 -13.53 -14.58
CA TYR A 163 -11.70 -13.68 -15.81
C TYR A 163 -12.58 -13.58 -17.05
N ASP A 164 -11.99 -13.04 -18.10
CA ASP A 164 -12.58 -12.93 -19.42
C ASP A 164 -11.48 -13.14 -20.47
N SER A 165 -11.67 -14.16 -21.30
CA SER A 165 -10.74 -14.62 -22.33
C SER A 165 -10.81 -13.86 -23.65
N ASP A 166 -11.81 -12.99 -23.82
CA ASP A 166 -12.01 -12.21 -25.03
C ASP A 166 -11.20 -10.90 -25.04
N SER A 167 -11.10 -10.26 -26.22
CA SER A 167 -10.49 -8.92 -26.32
C SER A 167 -11.36 -7.85 -25.67
N LYS A 168 -10.72 -6.90 -24.99
CA LYS A 168 -11.37 -5.78 -24.32
C LYS A 168 -11.41 -4.58 -25.24
N ILE A 169 -12.43 -4.52 -26.09
CA ILE A 169 -12.61 -3.39 -27.00
C ILE A 169 -12.85 -2.09 -26.23
N GLU A 170 -12.34 -0.98 -26.76
CA GLU A 170 -12.63 0.35 -26.21
C GLU A 170 -14.04 0.80 -26.65
N THR A 171 -14.81 1.28 -25.69
CA THR A 171 -16.23 1.67 -25.81
C THR A 171 -16.49 2.96 -25.06
N ASP A 172 -17.64 3.59 -25.34
CA ASP A 172 -18.16 4.68 -24.52
C ASP A 172 -18.75 4.15 -23.19
N ARG A 173 -18.97 5.04 -22.23
CA ARG A 173 -19.59 4.72 -20.93
C ARG A 173 -20.91 3.97 -21.15
N TRP A 174 -21.07 2.81 -20.52
CA TRP A 174 -22.28 1.98 -20.59
C TRP A 174 -22.69 1.53 -22.01
N SER A 175 -21.75 1.50 -22.94
CA SER A 175 -21.97 1.15 -24.34
C SER A 175 -21.19 -0.10 -24.76
N THR A 176 -21.77 -0.94 -25.61
CA THR A 176 -21.06 -2.10 -26.20
C THR A 176 -20.51 -1.80 -27.60
N VAL A 177 -20.69 -0.58 -28.11
CA VAL A 177 -20.14 -0.16 -29.40
C VAL A 177 -18.82 0.56 -29.21
N THR A 178 -17.97 0.49 -30.23
CA THR A 178 -16.66 1.17 -30.20
C THR A 178 -16.82 2.65 -29.90
N GLY A 179 -16.04 3.11 -28.94
CA GLY A 179 -16.14 4.45 -28.40
C GLY A 179 -14.83 4.86 -27.74
N ARG A 180 -14.90 5.69 -26.71
CA ARG A 180 -13.76 6.25 -26.01
C ARG A 180 -13.93 6.07 -24.51
N ASN A 181 -12.82 5.84 -23.82
CA ASN A 181 -12.66 5.89 -22.36
C ASN A 181 -12.84 4.59 -21.58
N PHE A 182 -13.53 3.56 -22.11
CA PHE A 182 -13.79 2.35 -21.31
C PHE A 182 -13.45 1.05 -22.04
N TRP A 183 -12.70 0.19 -21.37
CA TRP A 183 -12.58 -1.22 -21.74
C TRP A 183 -13.89 -1.94 -21.42
N TYR A 184 -14.49 -2.57 -22.43
CA TYR A 184 -15.66 -3.43 -22.25
C TYR A 184 -15.24 -4.88 -21.98
N SER A 185 -15.85 -5.48 -20.96
CA SER A 185 -15.67 -6.88 -20.59
C SER A 185 -17.01 -7.61 -20.57
N GLN A 186 -17.01 -8.88 -20.98
CA GLN A 186 -18.12 -9.79 -20.77
C GLN A 186 -17.58 -11.05 -20.09
N LEU A 187 -17.77 -11.17 -18.77
CA LEU A 187 -17.01 -12.15 -17.98
C LEU A 187 -17.39 -13.61 -18.30
N ASP A 188 -16.35 -14.43 -18.53
CA ASP A 188 -16.46 -15.89 -18.65
C ASP A 188 -16.61 -16.55 -17.27
N ILE A 189 -15.80 -16.08 -16.30
CA ILE A 189 -15.71 -16.65 -14.95
C ILE A 189 -15.88 -15.52 -13.93
N GLY A 190 -16.69 -15.80 -12.91
CA GLY A 190 -16.96 -14.86 -11.83
C GLY A 190 -17.98 -13.79 -12.20
N LEU A 191 -18.06 -12.76 -11.35
CA LEU A 191 -18.93 -11.59 -11.39
C LEU A 191 -18.21 -10.45 -10.65
N LEU A 192 -18.49 -9.20 -11.01
CA LEU A 192 -18.18 -8.01 -10.22
C LEU A 192 -19.50 -7.45 -9.69
N GLU A 193 -19.53 -7.03 -8.42
CA GLU A 193 -20.74 -6.54 -7.72
C GLU A 193 -20.49 -5.14 -7.14
N LYS A 194 -21.51 -4.51 -6.54
CA LYS A 194 -21.32 -3.28 -5.73
C LYS A 194 -20.14 -3.50 -4.77
N GLY A 195 -19.24 -2.53 -4.62
CA GLY A 195 -17.99 -2.67 -3.84
C GLY A 195 -16.78 -3.12 -4.65
N SER A 196 -16.98 -3.76 -5.82
CA SER A 196 -15.90 -4.01 -6.77
C SER A 196 -15.41 -2.75 -7.49
N SER A 197 -16.18 -1.65 -7.44
CA SER A 197 -15.83 -0.36 -8.02
C SER A 197 -14.41 0.04 -7.67
N GLY A 198 -13.65 0.55 -8.65
CA GLY A 198 -12.24 0.92 -8.49
C GLY A 198 -11.24 -0.25 -8.57
N SER A 199 -11.70 -1.51 -8.59
CA SER A 199 -10.79 -2.65 -8.77
C SER A 199 -10.08 -2.63 -10.14
N PRO A 200 -8.82 -3.07 -10.22
CA PRO A 200 -8.07 -3.02 -11.46
C PRO A 200 -8.52 -4.09 -12.46
N ILE A 201 -8.45 -3.75 -13.74
CA ILE A 201 -8.39 -4.73 -14.83
C ILE A 201 -6.93 -4.94 -15.23
N PHE A 202 -6.50 -6.20 -15.30
CA PHE A 202 -5.16 -6.59 -15.76
C PHE A 202 -5.19 -7.15 -17.19
N ASP A 203 -4.18 -6.78 -17.97
CA ASP A 203 -3.95 -7.33 -19.32
C ASP A 203 -3.32 -8.75 -19.31
N GLN A 204 -3.02 -9.27 -20.50
CA GLN A 204 -2.31 -10.55 -20.66
C GLN A 204 -0.92 -10.59 -20.00
N ASN A 205 -0.28 -9.45 -19.81
CA ASN A 205 1.03 -9.30 -19.17
C ASN A 205 0.95 -9.02 -17.66
N LYS A 206 -0.26 -9.02 -17.10
CA LYS A 206 -0.55 -8.76 -15.69
C LYS A 206 -0.25 -7.33 -15.25
N ARG A 207 -0.37 -6.36 -16.16
CA ARG A 207 -0.29 -4.93 -15.88
C ARG A 207 -1.68 -4.32 -15.80
N VAL A 208 -1.86 -3.36 -14.92
CA VAL A 208 -3.09 -2.58 -14.79
C VAL A 208 -3.30 -1.76 -16.06
N VAL A 209 -4.46 -1.89 -16.69
CA VAL A 209 -4.85 -1.12 -17.89
C VAL A 209 -6.08 -0.24 -17.66
N GLY A 210 -6.60 -0.24 -16.44
CA GLY A 210 -7.78 0.51 -16.04
C GLY A 210 -8.35 0.06 -14.71
N GLN A 211 -9.46 0.67 -14.32
CA GLN A 211 -10.17 0.38 -13.07
C GLN A 211 -11.69 0.27 -13.33
N LEU A 212 -12.39 -0.55 -12.55
CA LEU A 212 -13.82 -0.80 -12.73
C LEU A 212 -14.67 0.45 -12.43
N LEU A 213 -15.48 0.86 -13.42
CA LEU A 213 -16.62 1.76 -13.21
C LEU A 213 -17.82 0.98 -12.66
N GLY A 214 -18.21 -0.09 -13.36
CA GLY A 214 -19.33 -0.91 -12.95
C GLY A 214 -19.83 -1.78 -14.09
N GLY A 215 -21.04 -2.33 -13.93
CA GLY A 215 -21.59 -3.21 -14.94
C GLY A 215 -23.02 -3.65 -14.66
N TYR A 216 -23.56 -4.40 -15.62
CA TYR A 216 -24.86 -5.03 -15.52
C TYR A 216 -24.68 -6.52 -15.26
N ILE A 217 -25.24 -6.97 -14.14
CA ILE A 217 -25.27 -8.38 -13.79
C ILE A 217 -26.59 -8.96 -14.27
N ASN A 218 -26.51 -9.99 -15.11
CA ASN A 218 -27.64 -10.86 -15.38
C ASN A 218 -27.19 -12.31 -15.13
N CYS A 219 -27.69 -12.94 -14.07
CA CYS A 219 -27.32 -14.31 -13.71
C CYS A 219 -27.62 -15.32 -14.82
N ASP A 220 -28.62 -15.04 -15.65
CA ASP A 220 -29.05 -15.86 -16.79
C ASP A 220 -28.66 -15.24 -18.15
N GLY A 221 -27.84 -14.18 -18.15
CA GLY A 221 -27.51 -13.39 -19.34
C GLY A 221 -26.05 -12.92 -19.38
N PRO A 222 -25.70 -11.97 -20.28
CA PRO A 222 -24.34 -11.47 -20.41
C PRO A 222 -23.94 -10.67 -19.16
N LYS A 223 -22.73 -10.92 -18.65
CA LYS A 223 -22.15 -10.26 -17.48
C LYS A 223 -21.24 -9.12 -17.92
N GLN A 224 -21.82 -7.94 -18.14
CA GLN A 224 -21.19 -6.84 -18.87
C GLN A 224 -20.60 -5.81 -17.92
N TYR A 225 -19.36 -5.39 -18.15
CA TYR A 225 -18.66 -4.43 -17.30
C TYR A 225 -17.83 -3.43 -18.11
N TRP A 226 -17.66 -2.23 -17.54
CA TRP A 226 -16.88 -1.14 -18.11
C TRP A 226 -15.78 -0.72 -17.14
N HIS A 227 -14.57 -0.59 -17.67
CA HIS A 227 -13.40 -0.21 -16.89
C HIS A 227 -12.75 1.03 -17.51
N GLY A 228 -12.58 2.09 -16.73
CA GLY A 228 -11.92 3.31 -17.17
C GLY A 228 -10.53 3.03 -17.72
N CYS A 229 -10.25 3.44 -18.95
CA CYS A 229 -8.98 3.19 -19.61
C CYS A 229 -7.87 4.02 -18.98
N LEU A 230 -6.85 3.36 -18.39
CA LEU A 230 -5.69 4.03 -17.79
C LEU A 230 -4.98 4.94 -18.81
N HIS A 231 -4.88 4.50 -20.08
CA HIS A 231 -4.22 5.30 -21.12
C HIS A 231 -4.97 6.61 -21.45
N ARG A 232 -6.28 6.67 -21.20
CA ARG A 232 -7.10 7.90 -21.35
C ARG A 232 -6.95 8.78 -20.11
N SER A 233 -7.00 8.17 -18.93
CA SER A 233 -6.70 8.83 -17.64
C SER A 233 -5.27 9.40 -17.58
N TRP A 234 -4.35 8.93 -18.41
CA TRP A 234 -2.97 9.43 -18.48
C TRP A 234 -2.89 10.93 -18.78
N ILE A 235 -3.62 11.38 -19.80
CA ILE A 235 -3.74 12.82 -20.13
C ILE A 235 -4.92 13.43 -19.37
N GLY A 236 -6.00 12.66 -19.20
CA GLY A 236 -7.17 13.05 -18.44
C GLY A 236 -7.77 14.38 -18.90
N GLY A 237 -8.15 15.23 -17.95
CA GLY A 237 -8.62 16.59 -18.19
C GLY A 237 -7.52 17.62 -18.47
N ASN A 238 -6.28 17.18 -18.73
CA ASN A 238 -5.11 18.01 -19.05
C ASN A 238 -4.68 19.00 -17.94
N ILE A 239 -5.02 18.71 -16.69
CA ILE A 239 -4.48 19.39 -15.50
C ILE A 239 -4.05 18.33 -14.46
N ILE A 240 -3.12 18.68 -13.57
CA ILE A 240 -2.53 17.74 -12.61
C ILE A 240 -3.57 17.01 -11.74
N GLY A 241 -4.63 17.71 -11.33
CA GLY A 241 -5.71 17.15 -10.52
C GLY A 241 -6.71 16.28 -11.28
N THR A 242 -6.55 16.09 -12.60
CA THR A 242 -7.48 15.29 -13.42
C THR A 242 -6.76 14.29 -14.33
N ARG A 243 -5.48 13.97 -14.06
CA ARG A 243 -4.70 13.03 -14.88
C ARG A 243 -3.68 12.25 -14.07
N LEU A 244 -3.26 11.10 -14.61
CA LEU A 244 -2.29 10.21 -13.97
C LEU A 244 -0.82 10.55 -14.28
N SER A 245 -0.53 11.25 -15.39
CA SER A 245 0.84 11.36 -15.89
C SER A 245 1.85 11.99 -14.92
N ASP A 246 1.46 13.03 -14.18
CA ASP A 246 2.38 13.70 -13.23
C ASP A 246 2.72 12.82 -12.03
N TRP A 247 1.81 11.91 -11.66
CA TRP A 247 1.92 11.05 -10.49
C TRP A 247 2.60 9.73 -10.81
N LEU A 248 2.27 9.13 -11.95
CA LEU A 248 2.77 7.81 -12.35
C LEU A 248 4.05 7.87 -13.21
N ASP A 249 4.33 9.00 -13.87
CA ASP A 249 5.63 9.26 -14.52
C ASP A 249 6.29 10.57 -14.04
N PRO A 250 6.58 10.70 -12.73
CA PRO A 250 7.07 11.95 -12.14
C PRO A 250 8.45 12.38 -12.67
N ILE A 251 9.22 11.44 -13.22
CA ILE A 251 10.54 11.69 -13.81
C ILE A 251 10.50 11.95 -15.32
N GLY A 252 9.31 11.94 -15.95
CA GLY A 252 9.15 12.17 -17.38
C GLY A 252 9.90 11.17 -18.25
N SER A 253 9.98 9.90 -17.82
CA SER A 253 10.70 8.84 -18.52
C SER A 253 10.12 8.54 -19.91
N GLY A 254 8.85 8.85 -20.13
CA GLY A 254 8.14 8.50 -21.36
C GLY A 254 7.77 7.02 -21.46
N ALA A 255 7.97 6.24 -20.38
CA ALA A 255 7.64 4.81 -20.36
C ALA A 255 6.15 4.58 -20.68
N THR A 256 5.86 3.67 -21.61
CA THR A 256 4.48 3.28 -21.97
C THR A 256 3.97 2.09 -21.16
N THR A 257 4.88 1.37 -20.51
CA THR A 257 4.58 0.27 -19.61
C THR A 257 5.55 0.26 -18.45
N LEU A 258 5.09 -0.18 -17.29
CA LEU A 258 5.90 -0.43 -16.10
C LEU A 258 5.54 -1.80 -15.53
N ASN A 259 6.52 -2.54 -15.04
CA ASN A 259 6.25 -3.81 -14.35
C ASN A 259 5.94 -3.56 -12.88
N SER A 260 5.22 -4.51 -12.27
CA SER A 260 5.03 -4.50 -10.83
C SER A 260 6.38 -4.60 -10.13
N VAL A 261 6.49 -3.88 -9.03
CA VAL A 261 7.63 -3.99 -8.12
C VAL A 261 7.08 -4.50 -6.80
N ARG A 262 7.57 -5.67 -6.40
CA ARG A 262 7.48 -6.05 -4.99
C ARG A 262 8.63 -5.36 -4.29
N GLN A 263 8.41 -4.98 -3.05
CA GLN A 263 9.52 -4.73 -2.16
C GLN A 263 10.53 -5.89 -2.27
N PRO A 264 11.79 -5.52 -2.44
CA PRO A 264 12.65 -5.90 -1.33
C PRO A 264 12.99 -4.59 -0.63
N ILE A 265 12.40 -4.38 0.54
CA ILE A 265 12.87 -3.31 1.41
C ILE A 265 14.20 -3.81 1.92
N PRO A 266 15.27 -3.02 1.76
CA PRO A 266 16.51 -3.36 2.40
C PRO A 266 16.26 -3.52 3.90
N GLU A 267 16.61 -4.68 4.45
CA GLU A 267 16.33 -5.03 5.85
C GLU A 267 17.62 -5.39 6.58
N TYR A 268 17.62 -5.13 7.89
CA TYR A 268 18.71 -5.54 8.75
C TYR A 268 18.73 -7.06 8.89
N SER A 269 19.90 -7.67 8.69
CA SER A 269 20.06 -9.14 8.76
C SER A 269 19.73 -9.74 10.12
N ILE A 270 19.69 -8.92 11.18
CA ILE A 270 19.34 -9.30 12.55
C ILE A 270 18.88 -8.06 13.32
N GLY A 271 17.89 -8.18 14.21
CA GLY A 271 17.55 -7.16 15.19
C GLY A 271 18.44 -7.27 16.44
N ILE A 272 18.79 -6.14 17.04
CA ILE A 272 19.61 -6.09 18.26
C ILE A 272 18.81 -5.30 19.28
N ASP A 273 18.58 -5.87 20.46
CA ASP A 273 18.03 -5.12 21.61
C ASP A 273 19.14 -4.75 22.60
N LEU A 274 20.19 -5.58 22.68
CA LEU A 274 21.33 -5.44 23.59
C LEU A 274 22.64 -5.84 22.89
N LEU A 275 23.62 -4.95 22.88
CA LEU A 275 24.94 -5.16 22.27
C LEU A 275 26.02 -5.30 23.37
N CYS A 276 26.29 -6.53 23.82
CA CYS A 276 27.34 -6.84 24.80
C CYS A 276 28.69 -7.26 24.17
N SER A 277 28.68 -7.69 22.92
CA SER A 277 29.87 -8.08 22.16
C SER A 277 29.72 -7.66 20.70
N SER A 278 30.82 -7.63 19.95
CA SER A 278 30.76 -7.29 18.53
C SER A 278 29.88 -8.29 17.75
N THR A 279 29.09 -7.78 16.80
CA THR A 279 28.24 -8.60 15.94
C THR A 279 28.34 -8.16 14.48
N THR A 280 27.97 -9.03 13.55
CA THR A 280 27.86 -8.69 12.13
C THR A 280 26.45 -8.22 11.83
N LEU A 281 26.34 -7.06 11.20
CA LEU A 281 25.08 -6.58 10.64
C LEU A 281 25.22 -6.40 9.13
N SER A 282 24.18 -6.72 8.39
CA SER A 282 24.11 -6.47 6.96
C SER A 282 22.78 -5.83 6.62
N VAL A 283 22.75 -5.04 5.57
CA VAL A 283 21.50 -4.75 4.86
C VAL A 283 21.36 -5.76 3.75
N THR A 284 20.25 -6.49 3.74
CA THR A 284 19.94 -7.50 2.72
C THR A 284 18.75 -7.04 1.88
N ASN A 285 18.29 -7.85 0.92
CA ASN A 285 17.06 -7.58 0.18
C ASN A 285 17.08 -6.24 -0.60
N PHE A 286 18.11 -6.03 -1.43
CA PHE A 286 18.15 -4.91 -2.36
C PHE A 286 17.40 -5.23 -3.64
N ALA A 287 16.59 -4.28 -4.13
CA ALA A 287 15.94 -4.39 -5.43
C ALA A 287 16.98 -4.30 -6.55
N PRO A 288 16.71 -4.85 -7.75
CA PRO A 288 17.58 -4.64 -8.90
C PRO A 288 17.86 -3.14 -9.13
N GLY A 289 19.14 -2.76 -9.14
CA GLY A 289 19.58 -1.36 -9.28
C GLY A 289 19.73 -0.59 -7.96
N TYR A 290 19.33 -1.18 -6.82
CA TYR A 290 19.59 -0.60 -5.51
C TYR A 290 20.95 -1.08 -5.01
N TYR A 291 21.64 -0.23 -4.26
CA TYR A 291 22.91 -0.60 -3.65
C TYR A 291 23.13 0.12 -2.32
N PHE A 292 23.74 -0.60 -1.38
CA PHE A 292 24.15 -0.05 -0.09
C PHE A 292 25.13 1.11 -0.26
N ASP A 293 24.97 2.18 0.52
CA ASP A 293 25.86 3.34 0.52
C ASP A 293 26.75 3.36 1.78
N HIS A 294 26.17 3.71 2.93
CA HIS A 294 26.91 3.82 4.18
C HIS A 294 26.04 3.61 5.43
N TRP A 295 26.69 3.46 6.58
CA TRP A 295 26.09 3.37 7.91
C TRP A 295 26.30 4.67 8.67
N ASN A 296 25.24 5.17 9.30
CA ASN A 296 25.33 6.15 10.39
C ASN A 296 25.15 5.43 11.73
N LYS A 297 25.64 6.06 12.80
CA LYS A 297 25.62 5.48 14.15
C LYS A 297 25.60 6.54 15.24
N SER A 298 25.15 6.12 16.41
CA SER A 298 25.35 6.83 17.69
C SER A 298 26.83 6.89 18.12
N SER A 299 27.12 7.69 19.15
CA SER A 299 28.43 7.75 19.82
C SER A 299 28.78 6.48 20.60
N ASN A 300 27.77 5.72 21.03
CA ASN A 300 27.93 4.56 21.90
C ASN A 300 28.39 3.30 21.16
N VAL A 301 28.44 3.35 19.83
CA VAL A 301 28.78 2.21 18.95
C VAL A 301 29.97 2.57 18.08
N SER A 302 30.80 1.60 17.71
CA SER A 302 31.83 1.72 16.68
C SER A 302 31.56 0.74 15.53
N LEU A 303 32.02 1.07 14.33
CA LEU A 303 31.86 0.23 13.14
C LEU A 303 33.24 -0.12 12.56
N SER A 304 33.41 -1.34 12.04
CA SER A 304 34.66 -1.70 11.34
C SER A 304 34.87 -0.89 10.05
N SER A 305 33.79 -0.47 9.40
CA SER A 305 33.77 0.41 8.25
C SER A 305 32.39 1.05 8.16
N THR A 306 32.30 2.31 7.71
CA THR A 306 31.01 2.94 7.46
C THR A 306 30.42 2.56 6.11
N THR A 307 31.20 2.03 5.16
CA THR A 307 30.72 1.72 3.79
C THR A 307 30.71 0.23 3.46
N ALA A 308 31.13 -0.62 4.40
CA ALA A 308 31.06 -2.07 4.21
C ALA A 308 29.64 -2.59 4.52
N ASN A 309 29.17 -3.53 3.70
CA ASN A 309 27.98 -4.30 3.97
C ASN A 309 28.26 -5.77 3.56
N PRO A 310 28.42 -6.71 4.50
CA PRO A 310 28.21 -6.59 5.95
C PRO A 310 29.22 -5.68 6.69
N VAL A 311 28.80 -5.17 7.85
CA VAL A 311 29.61 -4.39 8.80
C VAL A 311 29.74 -5.10 10.15
N GLN A 312 30.86 -4.92 10.86
CA GLN A 312 30.96 -5.28 12.28
C GLN A 312 30.52 -4.10 13.14
N VAL A 313 29.53 -4.34 13.99
CA VAL A 313 29.04 -3.40 15.00
C VAL A 313 29.72 -3.75 16.33
N ILE A 314 30.45 -2.80 16.90
CA ILE A 314 31.31 -2.99 18.07
C ILE A 314 30.77 -2.12 19.22
N PRO A 315 30.52 -2.70 20.42
CA PRO A 315 30.08 -1.93 21.57
C PRO A 315 31.16 -0.93 22.00
N GLY A 316 30.75 0.31 22.28
CA GLY A 316 31.60 1.39 22.77
C GLY A 316 31.33 1.70 24.24
N ILE A 317 30.53 2.74 24.49
CA ILE A 317 30.21 3.22 25.84
C ILE A 317 28.83 2.70 26.23
N ASP A 318 28.68 2.26 27.47
CA ASP A 318 27.40 1.80 28.01
C ASP A 318 26.31 2.87 27.87
N GLY A 319 25.11 2.47 27.43
CA GLY A 319 23.97 3.36 27.25
C GLY A 319 23.20 3.14 25.94
N PRO A 320 22.21 3.99 25.64
CA PRO A 320 21.44 3.89 24.41
C PRO A 320 22.33 4.05 23.18
N GLY A 321 22.24 3.09 22.27
CA GLY A 321 22.91 3.08 20.98
C GLY A 321 21.89 2.98 19.85
N TRP A 322 22.29 3.46 18.69
CA TRP A 322 21.56 3.25 17.45
C TRP A 322 22.51 3.17 16.27
N ILE A 323 22.03 2.54 15.20
CA ILE A 323 22.63 2.54 13.86
C ILE A 323 21.51 2.69 12.82
N GLU A 324 21.84 3.29 11.69
CA GLU A 324 20.94 3.36 10.54
C GLU A 324 21.77 3.15 9.27
N ALA A 325 21.21 2.42 8.30
CA ALA A 325 21.83 2.29 7.00
C ALA A 325 21.29 3.32 6.01
N VAL A 326 22.12 3.68 5.06
CA VAL A 326 21.77 4.53 3.92
C VAL A 326 22.04 3.71 2.66
N TYR A 327 21.11 3.76 1.71
CA TYR A 327 21.26 3.09 0.43
C TYR A 327 20.80 3.97 -0.70
N HIS A 328 21.35 3.71 -1.87
CA HIS A 328 20.90 4.31 -3.10
C HIS A 328 19.84 3.45 -3.76
N THR A 329 18.80 4.13 -4.20
CA THR A 329 17.92 3.65 -5.25
C THR A 329 18.45 4.17 -6.59
N GLY A 330 17.95 3.66 -7.71
CA GLY A 330 18.25 4.23 -9.03
C GLY A 330 17.86 5.70 -9.21
N TRP A 331 17.27 6.32 -8.18
CA TRP A 331 16.57 7.60 -8.24
C TRP A 331 16.92 8.55 -7.08
N GLY A 332 17.70 8.09 -6.09
CA GLY A 332 18.09 8.91 -4.94
C GLY A 332 18.71 8.12 -3.79
N THR A 333 18.92 8.79 -2.66
CA THR A 333 19.44 8.19 -1.43
C THR A 333 18.32 8.07 -0.41
N VAL A 334 18.18 6.90 0.20
CA VAL A 334 17.18 6.60 1.23
C VAL A 334 17.88 6.19 2.52
N THR A 335 17.43 6.76 3.65
CA THR A 335 17.89 6.39 4.99
C THR A 335 16.92 5.41 5.65
N MET A 336 17.44 4.26 6.08
CA MET A 336 16.72 3.26 6.84
C MET A 336 16.33 3.79 8.23
N GLU A 337 15.34 3.18 8.85
CA GLU A 337 14.97 3.51 10.23
C GLU A 337 16.13 3.19 11.16
N ARG A 338 16.28 3.97 12.21
CA ARG A 338 17.25 3.66 13.26
C ARG A 338 16.86 2.36 13.93
N MET A 339 17.80 1.41 13.93
CA MET A 339 17.76 0.32 14.87
C MET A 339 18.31 0.83 16.19
N GLU A 340 17.44 0.94 17.18
CA GLU A 340 17.79 1.34 18.55
C GLU A 340 18.04 0.12 19.43
N PHE A 341 19.04 0.20 20.31
CA PHE A 341 19.43 -0.85 21.24
C PHE A 341 20.19 -0.30 22.44
N TYR A 342 20.41 -1.11 23.46
CA TYR A 342 21.31 -0.76 24.56
C TYR A 342 22.72 -1.30 24.31
N VAL A 343 23.75 -0.50 24.53
CA VAL A 343 25.16 -0.90 24.48
C VAL A 343 25.66 -1.19 25.88
N GLY A 344 26.41 -2.27 26.04
CA GLY A 344 27.00 -2.64 27.32
C GLY A 344 26.07 -3.44 28.23
N GLY A 345 26.57 -3.85 29.40
CA GLY A 345 25.73 -4.49 30.42
C GLY A 345 24.82 -3.46 31.09
N PRO A 346 23.64 -3.83 31.61
CA PRO A 346 22.80 -2.88 32.33
C PRO A 346 23.56 -2.32 33.54
N ALA A 347 23.54 -1.00 33.72
CA ALA A 347 24.30 -0.28 34.75
C ALA A 347 23.91 -0.60 36.21
N ALA A 348 22.91 -1.47 36.44
CA ALA A 348 22.48 -1.86 37.76
C ALA A 348 23.30 -3.07 38.26
N SER A 349 24.28 -2.81 39.12
CA SER A 349 24.95 -3.89 39.88
C SER A 349 24.08 -4.45 41.00
N GLU A 350 23.09 -3.68 41.47
CA GLU A 350 22.24 -4.00 42.62
C GLU A 350 20.83 -3.41 42.44
N ILE A 351 19.81 -4.11 42.95
CA ILE A 351 18.47 -3.57 43.18
C ILE A 351 18.34 -3.29 44.68
N SER A 352 17.91 -2.09 45.05
CA SER A 352 17.57 -1.76 46.43
C SER A 352 16.08 -2.00 46.67
N LEU A 353 15.77 -2.90 47.61
CA LEU A 353 14.40 -3.09 48.09
C LEU A 353 14.29 -2.44 49.47
N SER A 354 13.40 -1.45 49.57
CA SER A 354 13.05 -0.83 50.85
C SER A 354 11.78 -1.49 51.38
N LEU A 355 11.90 -2.22 52.48
CA LEU A 355 10.76 -2.77 53.21
C LEU A 355 10.58 -2.00 54.52
N TYR A 356 9.34 -1.83 54.94
CA TYR A 356 9.02 -1.25 56.25
C TYR A 356 8.70 -2.36 57.24
N THR A 357 9.33 -2.33 58.41
CA THR A 357 8.94 -3.17 59.53
C THR A 357 7.56 -2.76 60.05
N ALA A 358 6.90 -3.61 60.85
CA ALA A 358 5.55 -3.34 61.37
C ALA A 358 5.46 -2.06 62.24
N ASP A 359 6.59 -1.52 62.69
CA ASP A 359 6.71 -0.26 63.42
C ASP A 359 7.00 0.97 62.52
N GLY A 360 7.08 0.78 61.20
CA GLY A 360 7.35 1.83 60.21
C GLY A 360 8.82 2.16 60.00
N SER A 361 9.76 1.43 60.59
CA SER A 361 11.20 1.65 60.36
C SER A 361 11.62 1.10 58.98
N PRO A 362 12.40 1.86 58.18
CA PRO A 362 12.89 1.38 56.89
C PRO A 362 14.04 0.38 57.07
N VAL A 363 13.96 -0.75 56.36
CA VAL A 363 15.06 -1.72 56.21
C VAL A 363 15.40 -1.83 54.74
N THR A 364 16.65 -1.50 54.41
CA THR A 364 17.18 -1.56 53.04
C THR A 364 17.94 -2.86 52.83
N TYR A 365 17.52 -3.65 51.85
CA TYR A 365 18.27 -4.81 51.38
C TYR A 365 18.96 -4.48 50.06
N MET A 366 20.27 -4.70 50.00
CA MET A 366 21.05 -4.63 48.76
C MET A 366 21.22 -6.06 48.25
N CYS A 367 20.68 -6.36 47.07
CA CYS A 367 20.79 -7.67 46.46
C CYS A 367 21.64 -7.57 45.18
N PRO A 368 22.76 -8.29 45.08
CA PRO A 368 23.56 -8.31 43.85
C PRO A 368 22.76 -8.99 42.73
N ILE A 369 22.72 -8.38 41.55
CA ILE A 369 22.06 -8.98 40.38
C ILE A 369 23.03 -9.98 39.74
N LEU A 370 22.74 -11.28 39.84
CA LEU A 370 23.34 -12.26 38.95
C LEU A 370 22.54 -12.22 37.64
N ILE A 371 23.01 -11.44 36.66
CA ILE A 371 22.41 -11.40 35.33
C ILE A 371 22.72 -12.75 34.66
N ILE A 372 21.73 -13.64 34.62
CA ILE A 372 21.78 -14.81 33.75
C ILE A 372 21.51 -14.29 32.33
N ILE A 373 22.59 -14.06 31.58
CA ILE A 373 22.52 -13.81 30.14
C ILE A 373 22.21 -15.17 29.50
N PHE A 374 21.00 -15.36 28.99
CA PHE A 374 20.75 -16.47 28.07
C PHE A 374 21.55 -16.20 26.81
N MET A 375 22.57 -17.03 26.57
CA MET A 375 23.34 -17.06 25.32
C MET A 375 22.47 -17.53 24.15
#